data_AF-A0A645J887-F1
#
_entry.id   AF-A0A645J887-F1
#
_cell.length_a   1.000
_cell.length_b   1.000
_cell.length_c   1.000
_cell.angle_alpha   90.00
_cell.angle_beta   90.00
_cell.angle_gamma   90.00
#
_symmetry.space_group_name_H-M   'P 1'
#
loop_
_entity.id
_entity.type
_entity.pdbx_description
1 polymer ?
#
loop_
_entity_poly.entity_id
_entity_poly.type
_entity_poly.pdbx_seq_one_letter_code
_entity_poly.pdbx_strand_id
1 'polypeptide(L)'
;METQSRCFPYEKSIVINALYDTIESLGLRLDSSDSTRGMLIVSDERQTERMQIHLAATAIETQTRVSILPESADGSPSVSWSAVIFDELSATIQKARHIERRGQ
;
A
#
# COMPACT_ATOMS: atom_id res chain seq x y z
N MET A 1 -2.62 -16.36 10.34
CA MET A 1 -2.76 -15.15 9.49
C MET A 1 -1.38 -14.65 9.16
N GLU A 2 -0.93 -14.84 7.91
CA GLU A 2 0.38 -14.35 7.48
C GLU A 2 0.27 -12.88 7.11
N THR A 3 0.86 -12.01 7.93
CA THR A 3 1.03 -10.60 7.58
C THR A 3 2.08 -10.50 6.49
N GLN A 4 1.68 -10.04 5.30
CA GLN A 4 2.65 -9.77 4.25
C GLN A 4 3.22 -8.37 4.45
N SER A 5 4.55 -8.26 4.57
CA SER A 5 5.20 -6.98 4.76
C SER A 5 6.39 -6.82 3.82
N ARG A 6 6.56 -5.61 3.29
CA ARG A 6 7.66 -5.24 2.40
C ARG A 6 8.26 -3.91 2.81
N CYS A 7 9.58 -3.81 2.81
CA CYS A 7 10.28 -2.57 3.08
C CYS A 7 10.56 -1.83 1.78
N PHE A 8 10.21 -0.55 1.76
CA PHE A 8 10.44 0.36 0.65
C PHE A 8 11.50 1.39 1.09
N PRO A 9 12.60 1.57 0.34
CA PRO A 9 13.67 2.52 0.68
C PRO A 9 13.27 3.95 0.34
N TYR A 10 12.11 4.37 0.85
CA TYR A 10 11.52 5.69 0.67
C TYR A 10 10.89 6.19 1.98
N GLU A 11 10.83 7.50 2.13
CA GLU A 11 10.16 8.18 3.25
C GLU A 11 8.66 7.86 3.27
N LYS A 12 8.08 7.88 4.48
CA LYS A 12 6.66 7.56 4.69
C LYS A 12 5.74 8.41 3.81
N SER A 13 6.08 9.70 3.64
CA SER A 13 5.32 10.63 2.80
C SER A 13 5.33 10.24 1.32
N ILE A 14 6.43 9.69 0.80
CA ILE A 14 6.49 9.23 -0.60
C ILE A 14 5.65 7.96 -0.75
N VAL A 15 5.83 7.01 0.17
CA VAL A 15 5.14 5.72 0.11
C VAL A 15 3.63 5.88 0.30
N ILE A 16 3.18 6.77 1.19
CA ILE A 16 1.75 6.99 1.41
C ILE A 16 1.08 7.67 0.21
N ASN A 17 1.73 8.63 -0.43
CA ASN A 17 1.20 9.27 -1.65
C ASN A 17 1.10 8.24 -2.78
N ALA A 18 2.18 7.50 -3.04
CA ALA A 18 2.16 6.44 -4.05
C ALA A 18 1.13 5.34 -3.73
N LEU A 19 0.88 5.07 -2.44
CA LEU A 19 -0.15 4.12 -2.04
C LEU A 19 -1.55 4.62 -2.38
N TYR A 20 -1.85 5.91 -2.20
CA TYR A 20 -3.13 6.48 -2.66
C TYR A 20 -3.31 6.32 -4.18
N ASP A 21 -2.30 6.70 -4.97
CA ASP A 21 -2.30 6.51 -6.43
C ASP A 21 -2.47 5.03 -6.82
N THR A 22 -1.84 4.10 -6.09
CA THR A 22 -1.97 2.66 -6.32
C THR A 22 -3.38 2.16 -5.99
N ILE A 23 -3.99 2.62 -4.91
CA ILE A 23 -5.38 2.27 -4.56
C ILE A 23 -6.32 2.72 -5.68
N GLU A 24 -6.16 3.94 -6.19
CA GLU A 24 -6.95 4.46 -7.30
C GLU A 24 -6.68 3.69 -8.61
N SER A 25 -5.41 3.39 -8.93
CA SER A 25 -5.01 2.59 -10.11
C SER A 25 -5.63 1.18 -10.11
N LEU A 26 -5.69 0.57 -8.93
CA LEU A 26 -6.27 -0.76 -8.72
C LEU A 26 -7.80 -0.78 -8.67
N GLY A 27 -8.46 0.40 -8.65
CA GLY A 27 -9.90 0.49 -8.45
C GLY A 27 -10.34 0.09 -7.03
N LEU A 28 -9.41 0.05 -6.07
CA LEU A 28 -9.74 -0.24 -4.68
C LEU A 28 -10.44 0.97 -4.04
N ARG A 29 -11.35 0.71 -3.11
CA ARG A 29 -12.00 1.75 -2.32
C ARG A 29 -11.25 1.99 -1.03
N LEU A 30 -10.83 3.23 -0.82
CA LEU A 30 -10.35 3.69 0.47
C LEU A 30 -11.55 3.89 1.42
N ASP A 31 -11.63 3.07 2.46
CA ASP A 31 -12.66 3.16 3.50
C ASP A 31 -12.25 4.15 4.58
N SER A 32 -11.00 4.07 5.03
CA SER A 32 -10.45 4.96 6.06
C SER A 32 -8.95 5.15 5.88
N SER A 33 -8.45 6.35 6.21
CA SER A 33 -7.01 6.61 6.25
C SER A 33 -6.62 7.42 7.49
N ASP A 34 -5.55 6.99 8.11
CA ASP A 34 -4.86 7.65 9.20
C ASP A 34 -3.40 7.84 8.79
N SER A 35 -3.14 8.93 8.06
CA SER A 35 -1.81 9.27 7.58
C SER A 35 -0.82 9.54 8.72
N THR A 36 -1.30 10.07 9.85
CA THR A 36 -0.51 10.28 11.07
C THR A 36 0.05 8.97 11.61
N ARG A 37 -0.81 7.95 11.77
CA ARG A 37 -0.43 6.61 12.24
C ARG A 37 0.09 5.72 11.13
N GLY A 38 -0.06 6.14 9.87
CA GLY A 38 0.32 5.37 8.69
C GLY A 38 -0.57 4.15 8.54
N MET A 39 -1.88 4.28 8.68
CA MET A 39 -2.81 3.17 8.53
C MET A 39 -3.83 3.50 7.47
N LEU A 40 -4.12 2.59 6.55
CA LEU A 40 -5.17 2.73 5.56
C LEU A 40 -6.01 1.46 5.57
N ILE A 41 -7.33 1.61 5.52
CA ILE A 41 -8.28 0.53 5.35
C ILE A 41 -8.83 0.63 3.94
N VAL A 42 -8.63 -0.42 3.16
CA VAL A 42 -9.09 -0.51 1.78
C VAL A 42 -9.99 -1.71 1.59
N SER A 43 -10.91 -1.58 0.64
CA SER A 43 -11.82 -2.65 0.26
C SER A 43 -11.79 -2.84 -1.25
N ASP A 44 -12.12 -4.03 -1.72
CA ASP A 44 -12.43 -4.23 -3.13
C ASP A 44 -13.68 -3.43 -3.55
N GLU A 45 -13.90 -3.28 -4.87
CA GLU A 45 -15.05 -2.53 -5.41
C GLU A 45 -16.40 -2.99 -4.86
N ARG A 46 -16.55 -4.29 -4.56
CA ARG A 46 -17.75 -4.90 -4.01
C ARG A 46 -17.81 -4.85 -2.49
N GLN A 47 -16.76 -4.33 -1.82
CA GLN A 47 -16.62 -4.27 -0.35
C GLN A 47 -16.80 -5.63 0.33
N THR A 48 -16.44 -6.70 -0.37
CA THR A 48 -16.49 -8.08 0.09
C THR A 48 -15.22 -8.48 0.84
N GLU A 49 -14.09 -7.86 0.47
CA GLU A 49 -12.77 -8.11 1.04
C GLU A 49 -12.19 -6.79 1.54
N ARG A 50 -11.90 -6.75 2.84
CA ARG A 50 -11.26 -5.60 3.49
C ARG A 50 -9.84 -5.93 3.89
N MET A 51 -8.96 -4.95 3.73
CA MET A 51 -7.54 -5.07 4.04
C MET A 51 -7.05 -3.83 4.77
N GLN A 52 -6.25 -4.05 5.80
CA GLN A 52 -5.59 -3.02 6.57
C GLN A 52 -4.13 -2.93 6.15
N ILE A 53 -3.73 -1.75 5.68
CA ILE A 53 -2.37 -1.44 5.26
C ILE A 53 -1.73 -0.55 6.32
N HIS A 54 -0.60 -0.97 6.85
CA HIS A 54 0.19 -0.21 7.81
C HIS A 54 1.51 0.24 7.18
N LEU A 55 1.87 1.49 7.39
CA LEU A 55 3.11 2.13 7.04
C LEU A 55 3.82 2.50 8.34
N ALA A 56 4.84 1.74 8.68
CA ALA A 56 5.72 2.03 9.80
C ALA A 56 7.04 2.62 9.27
N ALA A 57 7.47 3.74 9.84
CA ALA A 57 8.85 4.19 9.67
C ALA A 57 9.77 3.13 10.28
N THR A 58 10.82 2.76 9.57
CA THR A 58 11.85 1.88 10.13
C THR A 58 12.85 2.72 10.94
N ALA A 59 13.81 2.07 11.61
CA ALA A 59 14.91 2.77 12.27
C ALA A 59 15.75 3.63 11.30
N ILE A 60 15.62 3.38 10.00
CA ILE A 60 16.18 4.18 8.93
C ILE A 60 15.08 5.13 8.47
N GLU A 61 15.24 6.44 8.70
CA GLU A 61 14.23 7.47 8.39
C GLU A 61 13.86 7.51 6.90
N THR A 62 14.75 7.02 6.04
CA THR A 62 14.55 6.92 4.59
C THR A 62 13.93 5.59 4.14
N GLN A 63 13.47 4.75 5.06
CA GLN A 63 12.82 3.47 4.73
C GLN A 63 11.51 3.30 5.49
N THR A 64 10.48 2.91 4.74
CA THR A 64 9.13 2.65 5.23
C THR A 64 8.78 1.19 5.04
N ARG A 65 8.32 0.55 6.11
CA ARG A 65 7.78 -0.81 6.07
C ARG A 65 6.28 -0.75 5.85
N VAL A 66 5.82 -1.37 4.76
CA VAL A 66 4.40 -1.53 4.45
C VAL A 66 3.98 -2.94 4.81
N SER A 67 2.94 -3.09 5.63
CA SER A 67 2.38 -4.37 6.07
C SER A 67 0.90 -4.43 5.72
N ILE A 68 0.47 -5.51 5.07
CA ILE A 68 -0.92 -5.71 4.63
C ILE A 68 -1.50 -6.87 5.40
N LEU A 69 -2.64 -6.62 6.07
CA LEU A 69 -3.39 -7.58 6.85
C LEU A 69 -4.81 -7.69 6.27
N PRO A 70 -5.25 -8.87 5.80
CA PRO A 70 -6.65 -9.07 5.45
C PRO A 70 -7.52 -9.08 6.71
N GLU A 71 -8.70 -8.47 6.65
CA GLU A 71 -9.69 -8.47 7.75
C GLU A 71 -10.52 -9.76 7.76
N SER A 72 -10.74 -10.39 6.60
CA SER A 72 -11.54 -11.60 6.48
C SER A 72 -10.75 -12.86 6.86
N ALA A 73 -11.26 -13.59 7.86
CA ALA A 73 -10.69 -14.84 8.39
C ALA A 73 -11.11 -16.10 7.61
N ASP A 74 -11.90 -15.96 6.56
CA ASP A 74 -12.37 -17.08 5.75
C ASP A 74 -11.20 -17.52 4.85
N GLY A 75 -10.49 -18.57 5.26
CA GLY A 75 -9.22 -19.05 4.72
C GLY A 75 -9.22 -19.56 3.27
N SER A 76 -10.07 -18.99 2.42
CA SER A 76 -10.02 -19.17 0.97
C SER A 76 -8.90 -18.29 0.39
N PRO A 77 -8.04 -18.81 -0.50
CA PRO A 77 -7.02 -18.03 -1.17
C PRO A 77 -7.68 -17.18 -2.27
N SER A 78 -8.51 -16.21 -1.86
CA SER A 78 -8.77 -15.06 -2.71
C SER A 78 -7.42 -14.45 -3.05
N VAL A 79 -7.23 -14.11 -4.34
CA VAL A 79 -6.05 -13.43 -4.90
C VAL A 79 -5.25 -12.70 -3.82
N SER A 80 -3.96 -13.01 -3.68
CA SER A 80 -3.06 -12.32 -2.74
C SER A 80 -2.95 -10.84 -3.13
N TRP A 81 -3.96 -10.05 -2.78
CA TRP A 81 -4.07 -8.63 -3.05
C TRP A 81 -2.86 -7.88 -2.49
N SER A 82 -2.27 -8.39 -1.42
CA SER A 82 -0.99 -7.93 -0.91
C SER A 82 0.12 -7.95 -1.98
N ALA A 83 0.24 -9.03 -2.76
CA ALA A 83 1.21 -9.11 -3.85
C ALA A 83 0.89 -8.12 -4.98
N VAL A 84 -0.39 -7.99 -5.33
CA VAL A 84 -0.87 -7.04 -6.35
C VAL A 84 -0.62 -5.58 -5.93
N ILE A 85 -0.96 -5.23 -4.69
CA ILE A 85 -0.71 -3.91 -4.10
C ILE A 85 0.79 -3.64 -4.04
N PHE A 86 1.62 -4.60 -3.64
CA PHE A 86 3.08 -4.40 -3.61
C PHE A 86 3.69 -4.21 -5.00
N ASP A 87 3.17 -4.89 -6.02
CA ASP A 87 3.62 -4.76 -7.40
C ASP A 87 3.24 -3.39 -7.97
N GLU A 88 1.96 -3.03 -7.87
CA GLU A 88 1.48 -1.72 -8.33
C GLU A 88 2.09 -0.57 -7.54
N LEU A 89 2.28 -0.68 -6.22
CA LEU A 89 2.97 0.33 -5.42
C LEU A 89 4.41 0.54 -5.91
N SER A 90 5.12 -0.54 -6.21
CA SER A 90 6.46 -0.47 -6.79
C SER A 90 6.43 0.20 -8.18
N ALA A 91 5.45 -0.12 -9.01
CA ALA A 91 5.28 0.48 -10.33
C ALA A 91 4.95 1.98 -10.23
N THR A 92 4.06 2.38 -9.32
CA THR A 92 3.66 3.77 -9.07
C THR A 92 4.82 4.61 -8.56
N ILE A 93 5.58 4.11 -7.56
CA ILE A 93 6.78 4.82 -7.07
C ILE A 93 7.79 4.98 -8.20
N GLN A 94 8.02 3.95 -9.02
CA GLN A 94 8.92 4.07 -10.18
C GLN A 94 8.41 5.10 -11.19
N LYS A 95 7.11 5.11 -11.51
CA LYS A 95 6.49 6.09 -12.41
C LYS A 95 6.66 7.52 -11.88
N ALA A 96 6.39 7.76 -10.59
CA ALA A 96 6.56 9.06 -9.96
C ALA A 96 8.00 9.58 -10.13
N ARG A 97 9.01 8.72 -9.92
CA ARG A 97 10.43 9.10 -10.12
C ARG A 97 10.82 9.31 -11.57
N HIS A 98 10.20 8.59 -12.50
CA HIS A 98 10.43 8.80 -13.94
C HIS A 98 9.83 10.13 -14.43
N ILE A 99 8.74 10.58 -13.84
CA ILE A 99 8.12 11.87 -14.14
C ILE A 99 9.01 13.02 -13.63
N GLU A 100 9.56 12.91 -12.42
CA GLU A 100 10.50 13.91 -11.87
C GLU A 100 11.78 14.09 -12.71
N ARG A 101 12.24 13.03 -13.39
CA ARG A 101 13.43 13.08 -14.26
C ARG A 101 13.20 13.62 -15.67
N ARG A 102 11.94 13.83 -16.10
CA ARG A 102 11.63 14.43 -17.41
C ARG A 102 11.25 15.91 -17.33
N GLY A 103 11.19 16.48 -16.13
CA GLY A 103 10.91 17.89 -15.88
C GLY A 103 12.14 18.77 -15.59
N GLN A 104 13.36 18.27 -15.83
CA GLN A 104 14.61 19.03 -15.71
C GLN A 104 15.22 19.32 -17.08
#